data_AF-A0A3D0HQT8-F1
#
_entry.id   AF-A0A3D0HQT8-F1
#
_cell.length_a   1.000
_cell.length_b   1.000
_cell.length_c   1.000
_cell.angle_alpha   90.00
_cell.angle_beta   90.00
_cell.angle_gamma   90.00
#
_symmetry.space_group_name_H-M   'P 1'
#
loop_
_entity.id
_entity.type
_entity.pdbx_description
1 polymer ?
#
loop_
_entity_poly.entity_id
_entity_poly.type
_entity_poly.pdbx_seq_one_letter_code
_entity_poly.pdbx_strand_id
1 'polypeptide(L)'
;LSKGGKSFICCSSTFTNKQGEKVSRIRPTLANGSIVTDTRANIHYFVTEYGKVNLKGLSTWQKAEAIISVAHPDFRDDLIKEAESMHIWRRSNK
;
A
#
# COMPACT_ATOMS: atom_id res chain seq x y z
N LEU A 1 5.35 -4.47 24.01
CA LEU A 1 6.17 -3.89 22.91
C LEU A 1 7.64 -4.24 23.18
N SER A 2 8.35 -4.79 22.19
CA SER A 2 9.77 -5.13 22.33
C SER A 2 10.67 -3.90 22.16
N LYS A 3 11.76 -3.80 22.92
CA LYS A 3 12.74 -2.70 22.83
C LYS A 3 13.46 -2.77 21.48
N GLY A 4 13.19 -1.80 20.60
CA GLY A 4 13.77 -1.76 19.24
C GLY A 4 13.10 -2.69 18.22
N GLY A 5 12.00 -3.37 18.58
CA GLY A 5 11.29 -4.28 17.69
C GLY A 5 10.71 -3.58 16.45
N LYS A 6 10.85 -4.22 15.29
CA LYS A 6 10.30 -3.76 14.00
C LYS A 6 9.42 -4.86 13.42
N SER A 7 8.21 -4.48 13.01
CA SER A 7 7.27 -5.37 12.32
C SER A 7 7.34 -5.10 10.82
N PHE A 8 7.28 -6.16 10.02
CA PHE A 8 7.34 -6.11 8.56
C PHE A 8 6.17 -6.91 8.01
N ILE A 9 5.31 -6.24 7.23
CA ILE A 9 4.28 -6.89 6.43
C ILE A 9 4.84 -6.99 5.01
N CYS A 10 5.02 -8.23 4.54
CA CYS A 10 5.63 -8.52 3.25
C CYS A 10 4.60 -9.20 2.35
N CYS A 11 4.43 -8.69 1.14
CA CYS A 11 3.61 -9.35 0.13
C CYS A 11 4.13 -9.03 -1.28
N SER A 12 3.79 -9.90 -2.24
CA SER A 12 4.00 -9.59 -3.66
C SER A 12 3.11 -8.42 -4.06
N SER A 13 3.63 -7.48 -4.84
CA SER A 13 2.87 -6.31 -5.30
C SER A 13 1.73 -6.72 -6.24
N THR A 14 1.92 -7.80 -7.01
CA THR A 14 0.92 -8.37 -7.93
C THR A 14 0.73 -9.87 -7.72
N PHE A 15 -0.35 -10.41 -8.29
CA PHE A 15 -0.57 -11.83 -8.47
C PHE A 15 -1.28 -12.08 -9.81
N THR A 16 -1.12 -13.29 -10.35
CA THR A 16 -1.87 -13.71 -11.55
C THR A 16 -3.20 -14.33 -11.11
N ASN A 17 -4.31 -13.85 -11.66
CA ASN A 17 -5.62 -14.40 -11.37
C ASN A 17 -5.86 -15.72 -12.14
N LYS A 18 -7.02 -16.35 -11.94
CA LYS A 18 -7.38 -17.62 -12.60
C LYS A 18 -7.51 -17.49 -14.13
N GLN A 19 -7.70 -16.27 -14.61
CA GLN A 19 -7.85 -15.90 -16.02
C GLN A 19 -6.50 -15.59 -16.69
N GLY A 20 -5.38 -15.64 -15.94
CA GLY A 20 -4.05 -15.36 -16.46
C GLY A 20 -3.68 -13.87 -16.45
N GLU A 21 -4.53 -13.00 -15.90
CA GLU A 21 -4.30 -11.55 -15.87
C GLU A 21 -3.47 -11.16 -14.64
N LYS A 22 -2.54 -10.22 -14.83
CA LYS A 22 -1.77 -9.63 -13.74
C LYS A 22 -2.67 -8.66 -12.98
N VAL A 23 -2.80 -8.85 -11.67
CA VAL A 23 -3.65 -8.01 -10.79
C VAL A 23 -2.83 -7.48 -9.63
N SER A 24 -3.01 -6.20 -9.29
CA SER A 24 -2.40 -5.60 -8.10
C SER A 24 -3.00 -6.16 -6.80
N ARG A 25 -2.11 -6.45 -5.84
CA ARG A 25 -2.48 -6.76 -4.45
C ARG A 25 -2.72 -5.49 -3.64
N ILE A 26 -2.09 -4.38 -4.03
CA ILE A 26 -2.31 -3.07 -3.44
C ILE A 26 -3.54 -2.46 -4.11
N ARG A 27 -4.51 -2.05 -3.29
CA ARG A 27 -5.80 -1.50 -3.72
C ARG A 27 -6.15 -0.28 -2.87
N PRO A 28 -6.93 0.68 -3.39
CA PRO A 28 -7.36 1.86 -2.64
C PRO A 28 -8.26 1.48 -1.45
N THR A 29 -9.08 0.45 -1.65
CA THR A 29 -9.98 -0.12 -0.64
C THR A 29 -9.94 -1.64 -0.70
N LEU A 30 -10.18 -2.28 0.44
CA LEU A 30 -10.29 -3.73 0.49
C LEU A 30 -11.59 -4.18 -0.17
N ALA A 31 -11.61 -5.41 -0.70
CA ALA A 31 -12.83 -5.99 -1.25
C ALA A 31 -13.93 -6.02 -0.18
N ASN A 32 -15.18 -5.78 -0.59
CA ASN A 32 -16.31 -5.81 0.33
C ASN A 32 -16.35 -7.15 1.10
N GLY A 33 -16.57 -7.09 2.42
CA GLY A 33 -16.54 -8.25 3.30
C GLY A 33 -15.15 -8.73 3.74
N SER A 34 -14.07 -8.02 3.35
CA SER A 34 -12.72 -8.35 3.82
C SER A 34 -12.58 -8.12 5.32
N ILE A 35 -11.93 -9.07 6.00
CA ILE A 35 -11.57 -8.94 7.42
C ILE A 35 -10.16 -8.31 7.51
N VAL A 36 -10.04 -7.20 8.23
CA VAL A 36 -8.76 -6.51 8.44
C VAL A 36 -7.96 -7.23 9.52
N THR A 37 -6.82 -7.81 9.17
CA THR A 37 -5.90 -8.45 10.14
C THR A 37 -4.98 -7.43 10.82
N ASP A 38 -4.44 -6.51 10.03
CA ASP A 38 -3.48 -5.50 10.46
C ASP A 38 -4.06 -4.10 10.22
N THR A 39 -4.40 -3.42 11.32
CA THR A 39 -5.00 -2.10 11.24
C THR A 39 -3.99 -1.03 10.81
N ARG A 40 -4.51 0.07 10.24
CA ARG A 40 -3.71 1.24 9.82
C ARG A 40 -2.80 1.82 10.91
N ALA A 41 -3.11 1.60 12.18
CA ALA A 41 -2.37 2.12 13.33
C ALA A 41 -1.20 1.22 13.73
N ASN A 42 -1.29 -0.09 13.44
CA ASN A 42 -0.31 -1.08 13.87
C ASN A 42 0.80 -1.34 12.84
N ILE A 43 0.56 -0.99 11.57
CA ILE A 43 1.54 -1.20 10.50
C ILE A 43 2.81 -0.36 10.72
N HIS A 44 3.96 -1.03 10.63
CA HIS A 44 5.27 -0.40 10.79
C HIS A 44 6.01 -0.34 9.45
N TYR A 45 6.52 -1.45 8.95
CA TYR A 45 7.09 -1.53 7.60
C TYR A 45 6.18 -2.31 6.66
N PHE A 46 6.01 -1.78 5.45
CA PHE A 46 5.38 -2.47 4.34
C PHE A 46 6.42 -2.75 3.27
N VAL A 47 6.44 -3.98 2.76
CA VAL A 47 7.50 -4.48 1.88
C VAL A 47 6.90 -5.22 0.69
N THR A 48 7.42 -4.90 -0.49
CA THR A 48 7.18 -5.60 -1.75
C THR A 48 8.52 -5.86 -2.45
N GLU A 49 8.48 -6.50 -3.61
CA GLU A 49 9.64 -6.67 -4.51
C GLU A 49 10.23 -5.34 -5.01
N TYR A 50 9.49 -4.22 -4.91
CA TYR A 50 9.96 -2.90 -5.32
C TYR A 50 10.60 -2.09 -4.19
N GLY A 51 10.61 -2.61 -2.97
CA GLY A 51 11.28 -1.98 -1.83
C GLY A 51 10.49 -2.05 -0.52
N LYS A 52 10.91 -1.24 0.45
CA LYS A 52 10.27 -1.14 1.76
C LYS A 52 9.99 0.31 2.12
N VAL A 53 8.87 0.54 2.79
CA VAL A 53 8.50 1.85 3.34
C VAL A 53 8.11 1.75 4.81
N ASN A 54 8.49 2.77 5.58
CA ASN A 54 8.07 2.92 6.96
C ASN A 54 6.80 3.76 7.00
N LEU A 55 5.71 3.17 7.48
CA LEU A 55 4.39 3.82 7.54
C LEU A 55 4.08 4.38 8.94
N LYS A 56 4.96 4.15 9.92
CA LYS A 56 4.74 4.59 11.29
C LYS A 56 4.83 6.11 11.39
N GLY A 57 3.78 6.73 11.96
CA GLY A 57 3.71 8.18 12.15
C GLY A 57 3.37 8.99 10.89
N LEU A 58 3.20 8.33 9.74
CA LEU A 58 2.78 9.01 8.52
C LEU A 58 1.27 9.35 8.54
N SER A 59 0.93 10.51 8.00
CA SER A 59 -0.46 10.89 7.72
C SER A 59 -1.05 10.05 6.57
N THR A 60 -2.38 10.08 6.39
CA THR A 60 -3.06 9.26 5.38
C THR A 60 -2.52 9.46 3.97
N TRP A 61 -2.30 10.71 3.55
CA TRP A 61 -1.78 11.01 2.22
C TRP A 61 -0.31 10.53 2.05
N GLN A 62 0.52 10.71 3.07
CA GLN A 62 1.91 10.22 3.08
C GLN A 62 1.96 8.69 3.02
N LYS A 63 1.04 8.01 3.71
CA LYS A 63 0.92 6.54 3.62
C LYS A 63 0.54 6.10 2.22
N ALA A 64 -0.42 6.77 1.58
CA ALA A 64 -0.80 6.47 0.21
C ALA A 64 0.39 6.63 -0.75
N GLU A 65 1.09 7.77 -0.71
CA GLU A 65 2.30 8.02 -1.50
C GLU A 65 3.39 6.97 -1.27
N ALA A 66 3.68 6.65 0.00
CA ALA A 66 4.68 5.65 0.35
C ALA A 66 4.30 4.24 -0.14
N ILE A 67 3.05 3.81 0.06
CA ILE A 67 2.58 2.49 -0.39
C ILE A 67 2.62 2.39 -1.92
N ILE A 68 2.17 3.44 -2.64
CA ILE A 68 2.20 3.49 -4.10
C ILE A 68 3.64 3.44 -4.63
N SER A 69 4.60 4.07 -3.94
CA SER A 69 6.02 4.04 -4.34
C SER A 69 6.63 2.64 -4.40
N VAL A 70 6.08 1.69 -3.63
CA VAL A 70 6.49 0.27 -3.63
C VAL A 70 5.45 -0.63 -4.33
N ALA A 71 4.47 -0.07 -5.02
CA ALA A 71 3.59 -0.84 -5.89
C ALA A 71 4.26 -1.19 -7.22
N HIS A 72 3.70 -2.15 -7.95
CA HIS A 72 4.14 -2.49 -9.29
C HIS A 72 3.98 -1.29 -10.24
N PRO A 73 5.01 -0.93 -11.04
CA PRO A 73 5.00 0.24 -11.92
C PRO A 73 3.73 0.38 -12.76
N ASP A 74 3.31 -0.71 -13.41
CA ASP A 74 2.08 -0.77 -14.23
C ASP A 74 0.80 -0.26 -13.55
N PHE A 75 0.71 -0.27 -12.21
CA PHE A 75 -0.50 0.10 -11.47
C PHE A 75 -0.37 1.42 -10.69
N ARG A 76 0.80 2.08 -10.70
CA ARG A 76 1.04 3.26 -9.85
C ARG A 76 0.15 4.44 -10.25
N ASP A 77 0.03 4.71 -11.54
CA ASP A 77 -0.74 5.84 -12.05
C ASP A 77 -2.23 5.69 -11.72
N ASP A 78 -2.76 4.47 -11.81
CA ASP A 78 -4.16 4.21 -11.48
C ASP A 78 -4.42 4.30 -9.97
N LEU A 79 -3.49 3.82 -9.13
CA LEU A 79 -3.58 4.01 -7.68
C LEU A 79 -3.53 5.50 -7.28
N ILE A 80 -2.77 6.32 -8.01
CA ILE A 80 -2.75 7.78 -7.79
C ILE A 80 -4.10 8.39 -8.15
N LYS A 81 -4.66 8.06 -9.32
CA LYS A 81 -5.98 8.54 -9.74
C LYS A 81 -7.08 8.14 -8.75
N GLU A 82 -7.03 6.92 -8.23
CA GLU A 82 -7.98 6.46 -7.20
C GLU A 82 -7.78 7.19 -5.86
N ALA A 83 -6.54 7.46 -5.46
CA ALA A 83 -6.27 8.26 -4.27
C ALA A 83 -6.74 9.72 -4.44
N GLU A 84 -6.64 10.30 -5.63
CA GLU A 84 -7.17 11.61 -5.98
C GLU A 84 -8.69 11.65 -5.91
N SER A 85 -9.38 10.66 -6.49
CA SER A 85 -10.85 10.57 -6.47
C SER A 85 -11.40 10.41 -5.05
N MET A 86 -10.64 9.79 -4.16
CA MET A 86 -10.95 9.66 -2.73
C MET A 86 -10.57 10.90 -1.89
N HIS A 87 -10.04 11.96 -2.50
CA HIS A 87 -9.53 13.16 -1.82
C HIS A 87 -8.43 12.86 -0.78
N ILE A 88 -7.69 11.77 -0.95
CA ILE A 88 -6.54 11.40 -0.11
C ILE A 88 -5.26 12.00 -0.67
N TRP A 89 -5.13 12.03 -2.00
CA TRP A 89 -3.93 12.51 -2.66
C TRP A 89 -3.74 14.02 -2.44
N ARG A 90 -2.52 14.39 -2.07
CA ARG A 90 -2.06 15.78 -2.12
C ARG A 90 -0.97 15.84 -3.17
N ARG A 91 -0.99 16.89 -4.00
CA ARG A 91 0.14 17.22 -4.87
C ARG A 91 1.35 17.52 -3.99
N SER A 92 2.12 16.47 -3.74
CA SER A 92 3.50 16.48 -3.28
C SER A 92 4.37 17.06 -4.42
N ASN A 93 5.65 17.32 -4.23
CA ASN A 93 6.54 17.92 -5.25
C ASN A 93 6.84 16.98 -6.45
N LYS A 94 5.89 16.13 -6.85
CA LYS A 94 5.87 15.32 -8.06
C LYS A 94 4.62 15.62 -8.86
#